data_AF-A0A3B6SJE6-F1
#
_entry.id   AF-A0A3B6SJE6-F1
#
_cell.length_a   1.000
_cell.length_b   1.000
_cell.length_c   1.000
_cell.angle_alpha   90.00
_cell.angle_beta   90.00
_cell.angle_gamma   90.00
#
_symmetry.space_group_name_H-M   'P 1'
#
loop_
_entity.id
_entity.type
_entity.pdbx_description
1 polymer ?
#
loop_
_entity_poly.entity_id
_entity_poly.type
_entity_poly.pdbx_seq_one_letter_code
_entity_poly.pdbx_strand_id
1 'polypeptide(L)' 'MIISILGIRGILLNRRNILIMSMPIESMLLAVNLNFLVFSVLLDDMMGQSFASLVPTVAAPVPGFNSIRFIISYK' A
#
# COMPACT_ATOMS: atom_id res chain seq x y z
N MET A 1 -7.67 3.96 9.00
CA MET A 1 -8.26 2.64 9.34
C MET A 1 -9.27 2.10 8.33
N ILE A 2 -10.30 2.85 7.93
CA ILE A 2 -11.34 2.34 6.99
C ILE A 2 -10.73 1.80 5.69
N ILE A 3 -9.73 2.49 5.15
CA ILE A 3 -9.10 2.14 3.88
C ILE A 3 -8.32 0.79 3.98
N SER A 4 -7.68 0.51 5.12
CA SER A 4 -7.04 -0.79 5.38
C SER A 4 -8.05 -1.93 5.43
N ILE A 5 -9.21 -1.69 6.05
CA ILE A 5 -10.30 -2.67 6.15
C ILE A 5 -10.90 -2.94 4.77
N LEU A 6 -11.07 -1.89 3.95
CA LEU A 6 -11.49 -2.02 2.56
C LEU A 6 -10.48 -2.84 1.74
N GLY A 7 -9.19 -2.62 1.98
CA GLY A 7 -8.11 -3.42 1.39
C GLY A 7 -8.25 -4.90 1.73
N ILE A 8 -8.53 -5.26 3.00
CA ILE A 8 -8.68 -6.67 3.44
C ILE A 8 -9.86 -7.31 2.69
N ARG A 9 -10.98 -6.57 2.60
CA ARG A 9 -12.16 -7.03 1.86
C ARG A 9 -11.86 -7.20 0.36
N GLY A 10 -11.08 -6.31 -0.23
CA GLY A 10 -10.66 -6.38 -1.63
C GLY A 10 -9.85 -7.64 -1.95
N ILE A 11 -8.90 -8.02 -1.10
CA ILE A 11 -8.09 -9.24 -1.26
C ILE A 11 -8.97 -10.50 -1.18
N LEU A 12 -9.94 -10.54 -0.25
CA LEU A 12 -10.82 -11.71 -0.06
C LEU A 12 -11.77 -11.92 -1.23
N LEU A 13 -12.26 -10.85 -1.86
CA LEU A 13 -13.18 -10.93 -3.00
C LEU A 13 -12.46 -11.36 -4.29
N ASN A 14 -11.20 -10.94 -4.48
CA ASN A 14 -10.52 -11.03 -5.77
C ASN A 14 -9.46 -12.13 -5.87
N ARG A 15 -9.77 -13.34 -5.37
CA ARG A 15 -8.84 -14.50 -5.31
C ARG A 15 -8.34 -15.03 -6.65
N ARG A 16 -9.05 -14.79 -7.76
CA ARG A 16 -8.73 -15.39 -9.07
C ARG A 16 -7.75 -14.56 -9.90
N ASN A 17 -7.71 -13.25 -9.72
CA ASN A 17 -6.89 -12.37 -10.55
C ASN A 17 -5.79 -11.73 -9.72
N ILE A 18 -4.57 -12.24 -9.85
CA ILE A 18 -3.42 -11.84 -9.01
C ILE A 18 -3.14 -10.33 -9.14
N LEU A 19 -3.34 -9.75 -10.33
CA LEU A 19 -3.19 -8.32 -10.60
C LEU A 19 -4.17 -7.44 -9.79
N ILE A 20 -5.44 -7.86 -9.72
CA ILE A 20 -6.45 -7.10 -8.94
C ILE A 20 -6.28 -7.39 -7.45
N MET A 21 -5.75 -8.55 -7.08
CA MET A 21 -5.47 -8.89 -5.69
C MET A 21 -4.31 -8.07 -5.09
N SER A 22 -3.36 -7.63 -5.92
CA SER A 22 -2.21 -6.84 -5.48
C SER A 22 -2.48 -5.33 -5.36
N MET A 23 -3.46 -4.78 -6.09
CA MET A 23 -3.88 -3.38 -5.94
C MET A 23 -4.33 -2.98 -4.52
N PRO A 24 -5.19 -3.74 -3.81
CA PRO A 24 -5.55 -3.42 -2.43
C PRO A 24 -4.38 -3.56 -1.45
N ILE A 25 -3.37 -4.38 -1.74
CA ILE A 25 -2.17 -4.52 -0.90
C ILE A 25 -1.36 -3.21 -0.89
N GLU A 26 -1.22 -2.54 -2.03
CA GLU A 26 -0.59 -1.23 -2.12
C GLU A 26 -1.36 -0.18 -1.31
N SER A 27 -2.70 -0.20 -1.39
CA SER A 27 -3.55 0.71 -0.62
C SER A 27 -3.41 0.48 0.90
N MET A 28 -3.27 -0.77 1.36
CA MET A 28 -3.05 -1.08 2.77
C MET A 28 -1.73 -0.50 3.29
N LEU A 29 -0.65 -0.66 2.52
CA LEU A 29 0.67 -0.12 2.87
C LEU A 29 0.63 1.42 2.98
N LEU A 30 -0.06 2.08 2.06
CA LEU A 30 -0.27 3.53 2.11
C LEU A 30 -1.09 3.94 3.34
N ALA A 31 -2.12 3.19 3.70
CA ALA A 31 -2.97 3.46 4.86
C ALA A 31 -2.20 3.40 6.18
N VAL A 32 -1.35 2.38 6.34
CA VAL A 32 -0.51 2.21 7.52
C VAL A 32 0.51 3.33 7.58
N ASN A 33 1.08 3.72 6.44
CA ASN A 33 2.02 4.85 6.38
C ASN A 33 1.38 6.17 6.79
N LEU A 34 0.14 6.45 6.33
CA LEU A 34 -0.60 7.64 6.74
C LEU A 34 -0.92 7.63 8.24
N ASN A 35 -1.28 6.47 8.80
CA ASN A 35 -1.46 6.34 10.25
C ASN A 35 -0.18 6.71 10.99
N PHE A 36 0.96 6.18 10.53
CA PHE A 36 2.26 6.45 11.14
C PHE A 36 2.66 7.93 11.04
N LEU A 37 2.41 8.56 9.88
CA LEU A 37 2.61 10.01 9.68
C LEU A 37 1.76 10.84 10.65
N VAL A 38 0.47 10.50 10.81
CA VAL A 38 -0.43 11.21 11.73
C VAL A 38 0.05 11.08 13.18
N PHE A 39 0.45 9.88 13.61
CA PHE A 39 1.02 9.70 14.96
C PHE A 39 2.31 10.50 15.16
N SER A 40 3.17 10.54 14.15
CA SER A 40 4.40 11.34 14.18
C SER A 40 4.13 12.84 14.31
N VAL A 41 3.12 13.37 13.60
CA VAL A 41 2.70 14.78 13.73
C VAL A 41 2.06 15.06 15.08
N LEU A 42 1.25 14.13 15.62
CA LEU A 42 0.60 14.29 16.92
C LEU A 42 1.59 14.30 18.09
N LEU A 43 2.70 13.58 17.98
CA LEU A 43 3.74 13.48 19.01
C LEU A 43 4.91 14.45 18.77
N ASP A 44 4.85 15.25 17.70
CA ASP A 44 5.92 16.15 17.22
C ASP A 44 7.29 15.44 17.12
N ASP A 45 7.28 14.18 16.68
CA ASP A 45 8.48 13.35 16.59
C ASP A 45 9.02 13.33 15.16
N MET A 46 10.19 13.96 14.97
CA MET A 46 10.90 13.99 13.69
C MET A 46 11.39 12.61 13.23
N MET A 47 11.63 11.66 14.15
CA MET A 47 12.00 10.30 13.77
C MET A 47 10.83 9.57 13.11
N GLY A 48 9.61 9.77 13.59
CA GLY A 48 8.41 9.24 12.93
C GLY A 48 8.24 9.74 11.49
N GLN A 49 8.65 10.97 11.17
CA GLN A 49 8.54 11.49 9.80
C GLN A 49 9.57 10.84 8.87
N SER A 50 10.80 10.61 9.35
CA SER A 50 11.84 9.96 8.55
C SER A 50 11.47 8.50 8.23
N PHE A 51 10.97 7.76 9.22
CA PHE A 51 10.46 6.41 9.01
C PHE A 51 9.24 6.39 8.06
N ALA A 52 8.34 7.38 8.11
CA ALA A 52 7.20 7.48 7.19
C ALA A 52 7.61 7.66 5.72
N SER A 53 8.80 8.21 5.45
CA SER A 53 9.34 8.35 4.09
C SER A 53 9.96 7.06 3.55
N LEU A 54 10.41 6.16 4.44
CA LEU A 54 11.00 4.88 4.07
C LEU A 54 9.96 3.84 3.66
N VAL A 55 8.79 3.82 4.33
CA VAL A 55 7.71 2.88 4.04
C VAL A 55 7.26 2.87 2.57
N PRO A 56 6.95 4.02 1.91
CA PRO A 56 6.55 4.03 0.51
C PRO A 56 7.72 3.71 -0.42
N THR A 57 8.97 3.98 -0.02
CA THR A 57 10.17 3.59 -0.77
C THR A 57 10.30 2.07 -0.85
N VAL A 58 10.03 1.36 0.24
CA VAL A 58 9.99 -0.11 0.27
C VAL A 58 8.75 -0.67 -0.44
N ALA A 59 7.65 0.07 -0.44
CA ALA A 59 6.41 -0.34 -1.11
C ALA A 59 6.44 -0.12 -2.64
N ALA A 60 7.26 0.80 -3.16
CA ALA A 60 7.31 1.19 -4.57
C ALA A 60 7.55 0.06 -5.60
N PRO A 61 8.31 -1.03 -5.30
CA PRO A 61 8.45 -2.15 -6.22
C PRO A 61 7.14 -2.86 -6.56
N VAL A 62 6.13 -2.83 -5.67
CA VAL A 62 4.84 -3.52 -5.86
C VAL A 62 4.02 -2.95 -7.03
N PRO A 63 3.73 -1.63 -7.11
CA PRO A 63 3.01 -1.04 -8.25
C PRO A 63 3.81 -1.12 -9.56
N GLY A 64 5.14 -1.05 -9.49
CA GLY A 64 6.00 -1.22 -10.67
C GLY A 64 5.87 -2.63 -11.26
N PHE A 65 5.96 -3.65 -10.41
CA PHE A 65 5.79 -5.04 -10.83
C PHE A 65 4.38 -5.33 -11.37
N ASN A 66 3.35 -4.80 -10.70
CA ASN A 66 1.97 -4.95 -11.16
C ASN A 66 1.73 -4.30 -12.53
N SER A 67 2.30 -3.12 -12.76
CA SER A 67 2.22 -2.44 -14.06
C SER A 67 2.85 -3.27 -15.17
N ILE A 68 4.01 -3.88 -14.92
CA ILE A 68 4.66 -4.78 -15.89
C ILE A 68 3.79 -6.02 -16.16
N ARG A 69 3.23 -6.64 -15.12
CA ARG A 69 2.34 -7.79 -15.26
C ARG A 69 1.05 -7.48 -16.02
N PHE A 70 0.51 -6.27 -15.85
CA PHE A 70 -0.65 -5.80 -16.61
C PHE A 70 -0.30 -5.73 -18.11
N ILE A 71 0.85 -5.16 -18.46
CA ILE A 71 1.28 -5.01 -19.86
C ILE A 71 1.45 -6.38 -20.55
N ILE A 72 2.09 -7.36 -19.90
CA ILE A 72 2.26 -8.70 -20.50
C ILE A 72 0.96 -9.50 -20.62
N SER A 73 -0.05 -9.20 -19.79
CA SER A 73 -1.33 -9.93 -19.81
C SER A 73 -2.29 -9.43 -20.89
N TYR A 74 -2.02 -8.26 -21.46
CA TYR A 74 -2.78 -7.66 -22.58
C TYR A 74 -2.13 -7.91 -23.95
N LYS A 75 -0.96 -8.57 -23.98
CA LYS A 75 -0.33 -9.06 -25.20
C LYS A 75 -0.57 -10.56 -25.34
#